data_AF-A0A1Z5SN50-F1
#
_entry.id   AF-A0A1Z5SN50-F1
#
_cell.length_a   1.000
_cell.length_b   1.000
_cell.length_c   1.000
_cell.angle_alpha   90.00
_cell.angle_beta   90.00
_cell.angle_gamma   90.00
#
_symmetry.space_group_name_H-M   'P 1'
#
loop_
_entity.id
_entity.type
_entity.pdbx_description
1 polymer ?
#
loop_
_entity_poly.entity_id
_entity_poly.type
_entity_poly.pdbx_seq_one_letter_code
_entity_poly.pdbx_strand_id
1 'polypeptide(L)'
;MASKLRQDTTMQSPDTVMDSALDQSASALLSLPPELRNEIWRYLLVPATSPASSLHAVDRKAQHHCSSLGRGSSERPRICANVLRICKQANTEATPILYGENIFNAHPSLLATLPSFLLSTLPVRVTLPPVTHPRVVRLIRKFSLHVRLDTDPRFTSSQAEESFNGVEELEIEVFQAMYGSCDFSVLALFEGVRGVGRAIVRGSVGDGRYAGWLAKSMMCPPGEKPSGFVEEQGVGRWEGRDVWQDGNR
;
A
#
# COMPACT_ATOMS: atom_id res chain seq x y z
N MET A 1 25.74 -49.56 74.88
CA MET A 1 26.27 -49.34 73.51
C MET A 1 25.06 -49.27 72.58
N ALA A 2 24.51 -48.06 72.38
CA ALA A 2 24.79 -47.18 71.24
C ALA A 2 24.02 -47.64 69.97
N SER A 3 22.90 -47.00 69.64
CA SER A 3 22.77 -45.97 68.57
C SER A 3 22.66 -46.64 67.18
N LYS A 4 21.73 -46.31 66.26
CA LYS A 4 21.25 -44.99 65.86
C LYS A 4 20.08 -45.14 64.87
N LEU A 5 19.15 -44.19 64.96
CA LEU A 5 18.16 -43.76 63.97
C LEU A 5 18.71 -43.73 62.53
N ARG A 6 17.88 -44.14 61.55
CA ARG A 6 17.89 -43.58 60.19
C ARG A 6 16.48 -43.18 59.78
N GLN A 7 16.32 -41.88 59.62
CA GLN A 7 15.23 -41.22 58.93
C GLN A 7 15.59 -41.23 57.45
N ASP A 8 14.69 -41.71 56.59
CA ASP A 8 14.83 -41.54 55.15
C ASP A 8 14.00 -40.35 54.68
N THR A 9 14.79 -39.37 54.26
CA THR A 9 14.56 -38.09 53.60
C THR A 9 13.69 -38.19 52.34
N THR A 10 12.68 -37.31 52.29
CA THR A 10 12.19 -36.50 51.16
C THR A 10 12.73 -36.82 49.75
N MET A 11 11.83 -37.16 48.83
CA MET A 11 11.93 -36.80 47.41
C MET A 11 10.61 -36.18 46.96
N GLN A 12 10.45 -34.91 47.31
CA GLN A 12 9.40 -34.03 46.82
C GLN A 12 9.85 -33.57 45.43
N SER A 13 9.22 -34.08 44.38
CA SER A 13 9.50 -33.74 42.99
C SER A 13 9.08 -32.29 42.72
N PRO A 14 9.98 -31.38 42.32
CA PRO A 14 9.62 -30.00 42.00
C PRO A 14 9.79 -29.77 40.50
N ASP A 15 9.00 -30.45 39.68
CA ASP A 15 8.92 -30.18 38.23
C ASP A 15 7.49 -29.78 37.85
N THR A 16 6.94 -28.81 38.57
CA THR A 16 5.89 -27.95 38.02
C THR A 16 6.56 -26.65 37.65
N VAL A 17 7.27 -26.69 36.51
CA VAL A 17 7.71 -25.48 35.84
C VAL A 17 6.42 -24.76 35.46
N MET A 18 6.10 -23.73 36.23
CA MET A 18 5.00 -22.83 35.93
C MET A 18 5.21 -22.33 34.51
N ASP A 19 4.31 -22.74 33.63
CA ASP A 19 3.98 -22.00 32.41
C ASP A 19 3.39 -20.67 32.90
N SER A 20 4.27 -19.76 33.31
CA SER A 20 3.92 -18.39 33.62
C SER A 20 3.59 -17.75 32.28
N ALA A 21 2.36 -18.00 31.84
CA ALA A 21 1.68 -17.15 30.89
C ALA A 21 1.80 -15.73 31.45
N LEU A 22 2.79 -14.98 30.96
CA LEU A 22 3.06 -13.61 31.36
C LEU A 22 1.74 -12.87 31.20
N ASP A 23 1.15 -12.49 32.33
CA ASP A 23 -0.16 -11.86 32.36
C ASP A 23 -0.04 -10.49 31.68
N GLN A 24 -0.39 -10.45 30.40
CA GLN A 24 -0.30 -9.25 29.56
C GLN A 24 -1.28 -8.16 30.01
N SER A 25 -2.18 -8.48 30.96
CA SER A 25 -3.11 -7.55 31.62
C SER A 25 -2.39 -6.42 32.37
N ALA A 26 -1.12 -6.59 32.73
CA ALA A 26 -0.31 -5.55 33.37
C ALA A 26 0.30 -4.53 32.39
N SER A 27 0.17 -4.74 31.07
CA SER A 27 0.70 -3.80 30.09
C SER A 27 -0.16 -2.54 30.02
N ALA A 28 0.44 -1.39 30.31
CA ALA A 28 -0.22 -0.08 30.22
C ALA A 28 -0.76 0.22 28.80
N LEU A 29 -0.20 -0.41 27.76
CA LEU A 29 -0.70 -0.27 26.39
C LEU A 29 -1.93 -1.16 26.14
N LEU A 30 -1.97 -2.37 26.71
CA LEU A 30 -3.07 -3.31 26.51
C LEU A 30 -4.26 -3.03 27.44
N SER A 31 -4.05 -2.27 28.52
CA SER A 31 -5.12 -1.75 29.38
C SER A 31 -5.91 -0.59 28.77
N LEU A 32 -5.39 0.04 27.71
CA LEU A 32 -6.13 1.08 26.97
C LEU A 32 -7.33 0.46 26.23
N PRO A 33 -8.43 1.21 26.02
CA PRO A 33 -9.51 0.81 25.12
C PRO A 33 -9.01 0.46 23.71
N PRO A 34 -9.64 -0.51 23.01
CA PRO A 34 -9.25 -0.92 21.65
C PRO A 34 -9.15 0.24 20.66
N GLU A 35 -9.98 1.28 20.80
CA GLU A 35 -10.00 2.44 19.93
C GLU A 35 -8.68 3.23 20.04
N LEU A 36 -8.20 3.45 21.26
CA LEU A 36 -6.93 4.15 21.51
C LEU A 36 -5.74 3.31 21.03
N ARG A 37 -5.80 1.98 21.18
CA ARG A 37 -4.77 1.10 20.63
C ARG A 37 -4.72 1.18 19.10
N ASN A 38 -5.87 1.19 18.43
CA ASN A 38 -5.94 1.35 16.98
C ASN A 38 -5.35 2.68 16.51
N GLU A 39 -5.59 3.79 17.21
CA GLU A 39 -4.93 5.06 16.91
C GLU A 39 -3.41 4.97 17.05
N ILE A 40 -2.91 4.36 18.14
CA ILE A 40 -1.48 4.11 18.33
C ILE A 40 -0.92 3.26 17.17
N TRP A 41 -1.63 2.21 16.76
CA TRP A 41 -1.25 1.37 15.63
C TRP A 41 -1.18 2.16 14.32
N ARG A 42 -2.15 3.05 14.04
CA ARG A 42 -2.10 3.93 12.86
C ARG A 42 -0.88 4.84 12.88
N TYR A 43 -0.61 5.50 14.00
CA TYR A 43 0.58 6.36 14.14
C TYR A 43 1.90 5.62 13.88
N LEU A 44 1.97 4.33 14.22
CA LEU A 44 3.19 3.52 14.06
C LEU A 44 3.32 2.88 12.67
N LEU A 45 2.20 2.60 12.00
CA LEU A 45 2.15 1.71 10.83
C LEU A 45 1.72 2.40 9.53
N VAL A 46 1.11 3.57 9.61
CA VAL A 46 0.71 4.37 8.44
C VAL A 46 1.67 5.55 8.34
N PRO A 47 2.51 5.62 7.29
CA PRO A 47 3.32 6.80 7.04
C PRO A 47 2.41 8.02 6.97
N ALA A 48 2.83 9.14 7.57
CA ALA A 48 2.17 10.41 7.37
C ALA A 48 2.30 10.80 5.89
N THR A 49 1.32 10.41 5.08
CA THR A 49 1.17 10.88 3.71
C THR A 49 0.75 12.33 3.82
N SER A 50 1.72 13.25 3.84
CA SER A 50 1.41 14.66 3.72
C SER A 50 1.45 15.06 2.25
N PRO A 51 0.30 15.23 1.58
CA PRO A 51 0.25 15.98 0.34
C PRO A 51 0.22 17.51 0.57
N ALA A 52 0.35 18.01 1.82
CA ALA A 52 0.08 19.41 2.16
C ALA A 52 1.09 20.10 3.13
N SER A 53 2.25 19.51 3.43
CA SER A 53 3.25 20.18 4.31
C SER A 53 4.11 21.23 3.60
N SER A 54 3.86 21.55 2.33
CA SER A 54 4.58 22.60 1.60
C SER A 54 3.96 24.01 1.71
N LEU A 55 2.97 24.24 2.59
CA LEU A 55 2.39 25.58 2.80
C LEU A 55 2.55 26.16 4.21
N HIS A 56 3.17 25.44 5.15
CA HIS A 56 3.56 25.99 6.45
C HIS A 56 4.97 25.57 6.87
N ALA A 57 5.96 25.80 5.99
CA ALA A 57 7.34 26.00 6.40
C ALA A 57 7.57 27.49 6.71
N VAL A 58 6.75 28.05 7.60
CA VAL A 58 7.04 29.34 8.23
C VAL A 58 6.89 29.11 9.74
N ASP A 59 8.05 29.09 10.39
CA ASP A 59 8.25 29.35 11.81
C ASP A 59 7.35 28.60 12.81
N ARG A 60 7.76 27.40 13.19
CA ARG A 60 7.53 26.92 14.57
C ARG A 60 8.83 26.46 15.20
N LYS A 61 9.62 27.46 15.57
CA LYS A 61 10.69 27.37 16.54
C LYS A 61 10.07 27.33 17.95
N ALA A 62 9.68 26.15 18.44
CA ALA A 62 9.53 25.90 19.88
C ALA A 62 9.39 24.40 20.16
N GLN A 63 10.40 23.86 20.86
CA GLN A 63 10.32 22.96 22.03
C GLN A 63 9.32 21.80 21.91
N HIS A 64 9.76 20.54 21.88
CA HIS A 64 10.18 19.84 23.09
C HIS A 64 11.36 18.88 22.88
N HIS A 65 12.16 18.80 23.93
CA HIS A 65 13.44 18.11 24.03
C HIS A 65 13.30 16.59 24.04
N CYS A 66 14.04 15.89 23.18
CA CYS A 66 14.92 14.79 23.59
C CYS A 66 15.97 14.52 22.50
N SER A 67 17.22 14.48 22.94
CA SER A 67 18.43 14.69 22.16
C SER A 67 18.82 13.53 21.25
N SER A 68 19.18 13.82 20.01
CA SER A 68 20.26 13.13 19.30
C SER A 68 20.90 14.08 18.29
N LEU A 69 22.19 14.33 18.46
CA LEU A 69 22.99 15.20 17.60
C LEU A 69 23.08 14.62 16.18
N GLY A 70 22.68 15.40 15.18
CA GLY A 70 23.18 15.23 13.82
C GLY A 70 22.18 15.48 12.70
N ARG A 71 22.37 16.63 12.03
CA ARG A 71 22.19 16.83 10.58
C ARG A 71 20.73 16.88 10.09
N GLY A 72 20.41 17.92 9.31
CA GLY A 72 19.18 18.06 8.54
C GLY A 72 19.00 16.91 7.55
N SER A 73 18.48 15.79 8.06
CA SER A 73 18.19 14.60 7.28
C SER A 73 16.73 14.67 6.88
N SER A 74 16.48 14.61 5.57
CA SER A 74 15.20 14.18 5.02
C SER A 74 14.77 12.93 5.78
N GLU A 75 13.80 13.07 6.70
CA GLU A 75 13.31 11.95 7.48
C GLU A 75 12.67 10.96 6.51
N ARG A 76 13.39 9.86 6.24
CA ARG A 76 12.82 8.75 5.49
C ARG A 76 11.58 8.27 6.25
N PRO A 77 10.45 8.02 5.57
CA PRO A 77 9.26 7.49 6.23
C PRO A 77 9.64 6.18 6.94
N ARG A 78 9.50 6.17 8.27
CA ARG A 78 9.81 5.01 9.11
C ARG A 78 8.50 4.34 9.49
N ILE A 79 8.45 3.03 9.32
CA ILE A 79 7.33 2.18 9.75
C ILE A 79 7.83 1.25 10.85
N CYS A 80 7.07 1.15 11.93
CA CYS A 80 7.41 0.35 13.09
C CYS A 80 6.73 -1.03 13.06
N ALA A 81 6.85 -1.76 11.95
CA ALA A 81 6.18 -3.06 11.75
C ALA A 81 6.64 -4.16 12.74
N ASN A 82 7.79 -3.99 13.41
CA ASN A 82 8.26 -4.90 14.45
C ASN A 82 7.27 -5.02 15.62
N VAL A 83 6.40 -4.02 15.81
CA VAL A 83 5.32 -4.07 16.82
C VAL A 83 4.39 -5.27 16.63
N LEU A 84 4.23 -5.76 15.40
CA LEU A 84 3.40 -6.94 15.11
C LEU A 84 3.97 -8.25 15.66
N ARG A 85 5.23 -8.25 16.11
CA ARG A 85 5.91 -9.43 16.66
C ARG A 85 5.84 -9.53 18.19
N ILE A 86 5.34 -8.50 18.87
CA ILE A 86 5.42 -8.44 20.34
C ILE A 86 4.43 -9.39 21.01
N CYS A 87 3.18 -9.45 20.52
CA CYS A 87 2.14 -10.30 21.08
C CYS A 87 1.03 -10.57 20.05
N LYS A 88 0.20 -11.59 20.32
CA LYS A 88 -0.92 -11.98 19.46
C LYS A 88 -1.95 -10.85 19.30
N GLN A 89 -2.25 -10.12 20.37
CA GLN A 89 -3.25 -9.05 20.35
C GLN A 89 -2.83 -7.88 19.44
N ALA A 90 -1.61 -7.38 19.60
CA ALA A 90 -1.06 -6.34 18.72
C ALA A 90 -1.01 -6.82 17.26
N ASN A 91 -0.65 -8.09 17.04
CA ASN A 91 -0.68 -8.67 15.70
C ASN A 91 -2.10 -8.65 15.10
N THR A 92 -3.11 -9.12 15.83
CA THR A 92 -4.48 -9.20 15.34
C THR A 92 -5.11 -7.82 15.07
N GLU A 93 -4.84 -6.85 15.95
CA GLU A 93 -5.41 -5.50 15.83
C GLU A 93 -4.72 -4.68 14.74
N ALA A 94 -3.39 -4.77 14.65
CA ALA A 94 -2.60 -3.86 13.84
C ALA A 94 -2.30 -4.39 12.42
N THR A 95 -2.40 -5.71 12.19
CA THR A 95 -2.27 -6.30 10.84
C THR A 95 -3.28 -5.70 9.83
N PRO A 96 -4.60 -5.64 10.11
CA PRO A 96 -5.54 -5.05 9.15
C PRO A 96 -5.28 -3.56 8.91
N ILE A 97 -4.75 -2.82 9.88
CA ILE A 97 -4.35 -1.42 9.73
C ILE A 97 -3.15 -1.32 8.78
N LEU A 98 -2.09 -2.11 9.01
CA LEU A 98 -0.89 -2.09 8.17
C LEU A 98 -1.20 -2.40 6.70
N TYR A 99 -1.99 -3.44 6.43
CA TYR A 99 -2.25 -3.87 5.06
C TYR A 99 -3.45 -3.18 4.40
N GLY A 100 -4.46 -2.77 5.17
CA GLY A 100 -5.68 -2.17 4.63
C GLY A 100 -5.60 -0.65 4.44
N GLU A 101 -4.91 0.07 5.33
CA GLU A 101 -4.90 1.54 5.28
C GLU A 101 -3.76 2.09 4.41
N ASN A 102 -2.68 1.32 4.21
CA ASN A 102 -1.52 1.73 3.42
C ASN A 102 -1.65 1.41 1.94
N ILE A 103 -0.92 2.16 1.11
CA ILE A 103 -0.83 1.95 -0.33
C ILE A 103 0.30 0.94 -0.63
N PHE A 104 0.02 -0.01 -1.51
CA PHE A 104 0.99 -1.00 -1.98
C PHE A 104 1.30 -0.79 -3.45
N ASN A 105 2.57 -0.91 -3.80
CA ASN A 105 3.02 -0.90 -5.18
C ASN A 105 2.68 -2.24 -5.86
N ALA A 106 1.80 -2.21 -6.85
CA ALA A 106 1.52 -3.34 -7.72
C ALA A 106 2.71 -3.61 -8.66
N HIS A 107 2.97 -4.88 -8.95
CA HIS A 107 4.05 -5.25 -9.85
C HIS A 107 3.64 -4.95 -11.31
N PRO A 108 4.51 -4.34 -12.15
CA PRO A 108 4.13 -3.90 -13.50
C PRO A 108 3.68 -5.03 -14.44
N SER A 109 4.05 -6.28 -14.17
CA SER A 109 3.62 -7.45 -14.96
C SER A 109 2.72 -8.42 -14.21
N LEU A 110 2.72 -8.39 -12.88
CA LEU A 110 2.01 -9.37 -12.04
C LEU A 110 0.88 -8.72 -11.22
N LEU A 111 0.71 -7.42 -11.38
CA LEU A 111 -0.37 -6.61 -10.82
C LEU A 111 -0.49 -6.81 -9.30
N ALA A 112 -1.66 -7.23 -8.83
CA ALA A 112 -1.96 -7.43 -7.40
C ALA A 112 -1.38 -8.74 -6.82
N THR A 113 -0.74 -9.59 -7.63
CA THR A 113 -0.23 -10.90 -7.16
C THR A 113 0.99 -10.78 -6.24
N LEU A 114 1.86 -9.79 -6.48
CA LEU A 114 3.07 -9.54 -5.68
C LEU A 114 3.17 -8.07 -5.26
N PRO A 115 2.27 -7.60 -4.37
CA PRO A 115 2.26 -6.22 -3.93
C PRO A 115 3.45 -5.94 -3.02
N SER A 116 4.13 -4.82 -3.25
CA SER A 116 5.27 -4.38 -2.44
C SER A 116 4.86 -3.17 -1.62
N PHE A 117 5.21 -3.12 -0.33
CA PHE A 117 4.81 -1.99 0.51
C PHE A 117 5.45 -0.69 -0.01
N LEU A 118 4.65 0.35 -0.25
CA LEU A 118 5.12 1.64 -0.75
C LEU A 118 5.44 2.59 0.41
N LEU A 119 6.72 2.87 0.64
CA LEU A 119 7.16 3.77 1.72
C LEU A 119 7.13 5.24 1.29
N SER A 120 7.61 5.52 0.09
CA SER A 120 7.61 6.87 -0.48
C SER A 120 7.50 6.81 -2.00
N THR A 121 6.82 7.78 -2.58
CA THR A 121 6.80 8.02 -4.04
C THR A 121 7.85 9.04 -4.47
N LEU A 122 8.37 9.88 -3.57
CA LEU A 122 9.30 10.98 -3.88
C LEU A 122 10.53 10.99 -2.97
N PRO A 123 11.71 11.42 -3.46
CA PRO A 123 12.06 11.72 -4.86
C PRO A 123 12.28 10.46 -5.71
N VAL A 124 12.44 9.30 -5.07
CA VAL A 124 12.56 7.98 -5.69
C VAL A 124 11.53 7.09 -5.03
N ARG A 125 10.87 6.24 -5.83
CA ARG A 125 9.91 5.26 -5.33
C ARG A 125 10.64 4.23 -4.46
N VAL A 126 10.41 4.25 -3.16
CA VAL A 126 10.99 3.31 -2.20
C VAL A 126 9.94 2.28 -1.83
N THR A 127 10.24 1.02 -2.12
CA THR A 127 9.38 -0.11 -1.77
C THR A 127 10.13 -1.10 -0.87
N LEU A 128 9.38 -1.79 -0.02
CA LEU A 128 9.89 -2.96 0.72
C LEU A 128 9.68 -4.24 -0.12
N PRO A 129 10.30 -5.37 0.27
CA PRO A 129 10.10 -6.64 -0.41
C PRO A 129 8.62 -7.01 -0.59
N PRO A 130 8.27 -7.72 -1.68
CA PRO A 130 6.89 -8.13 -1.95
C PRO A 130 6.28 -8.95 -0.83
N VAL A 131 4.99 -8.73 -0.60
CA VAL A 131 4.17 -9.51 0.32
C VAL A 131 3.84 -10.84 -0.33
N THR A 132 4.34 -11.93 0.22
CA THR A 132 4.17 -13.29 -0.33
C THR A 132 3.06 -14.09 0.32
N HIS A 133 2.57 -13.65 1.49
CA HIS A 133 1.64 -14.43 2.31
C HIS A 133 0.19 -14.19 1.87
N PRO A 134 -0.54 -15.19 1.32
CA PRO A 134 -1.86 -14.97 0.73
C PRO A 134 -2.91 -14.41 1.71
N ARG A 135 -2.77 -14.75 3.00
CA ARG A 135 -3.67 -14.29 4.06
C ARG A 135 -3.67 -12.77 4.21
N VAL A 136 -2.51 -12.13 4.09
CA VAL A 136 -2.38 -10.68 4.24
C VAL A 136 -2.58 -9.95 2.91
N VAL A 137 -2.30 -10.59 1.77
CA VAL A 137 -2.56 -10.00 0.43
C VAL A 137 -4.03 -9.64 0.28
N ARG A 138 -4.95 -10.47 0.80
CA ARG A 138 -6.40 -10.19 0.79
C ARG A 138 -6.83 -8.97 1.61
N LEU A 139 -5.97 -8.50 2.51
CA LEU A 139 -6.24 -7.30 3.30
C LEU A 139 -5.83 -6.02 2.57
N ILE A 140 -5.03 -6.13 1.50
CA ILE A 140 -4.56 -4.99 0.72
C ILE A 140 -5.68 -4.48 -0.16
N ARG A 141 -6.01 -3.20 -0.01
CA ARG A 141 -7.12 -2.56 -0.72
C ARG A 141 -6.72 -1.33 -1.53
N LYS A 142 -5.51 -0.82 -1.32
CA LYS A 142 -5.01 0.41 -1.93
C LYS A 142 -3.76 0.10 -2.73
N PHE A 143 -3.79 0.37 -4.02
CA PHE A 143 -2.72 0.04 -4.95
C PHE A 143 -2.20 1.27 -5.66
N SER A 144 -0.88 1.30 -5.89
CA SER A 144 -0.21 2.20 -6.81
C SER A 144 0.51 1.37 -7.86
N LEU A 145 0.27 1.63 -9.14
CA LEU A 145 0.87 0.93 -10.26
C LEU A 145 1.65 1.93 -11.10
N HIS A 146 2.88 1.56 -11.44
CA HIS A 146 3.73 2.34 -12.33
C HIS A 146 3.77 1.67 -13.70
N VAL A 147 3.23 2.34 -14.72
CA VAL A 147 3.07 1.80 -16.07
C VAL A 147 3.97 2.55 -17.05
N ARG A 148 4.71 1.77 -17.84
CA ARG A 148 5.51 2.25 -18.97
C ARG A 148 4.65 2.26 -20.22
N LEU A 149 4.60 3.39 -20.91
CA LEU A 149 3.96 3.49 -22.22
C LEU A 149 4.87 3.04 -23.37
N ASP A 150 6.17 2.92 -23.12
CA ASP A 150 7.18 2.58 -24.12
C ASP A 150 7.50 1.07 -24.13
N THR A 151 6.77 0.26 -23.37
CA THR A 151 7.02 -1.19 -23.23
C THR A 151 5.71 -1.94 -23.18
N ASP A 152 5.69 -3.12 -23.80
CA ASP A 152 4.54 -4.01 -23.77
C ASP A 152 4.20 -4.42 -22.32
N PRO A 153 3.00 -4.07 -21.82
CA PRO A 153 2.50 -4.56 -20.54
C PRO A 153 2.32 -6.09 -20.65
N ARG A 154 3.16 -6.85 -19.93
CA ARG A 154 3.10 -8.32 -19.91
C ARG A 154 1.87 -8.88 -19.16
N PHE A 155 0.73 -8.21 -19.23
CA PHE A 155 -0.55 -8.60 -18.65
C PHE A 155 -1.69 -8.23 -19.61
N THR A 156 -2.81 -8.91 -19.45
CA THR A 156 -4.03 -8.73 -20.26
C THR A 156 -5.06 -7.89 -19.53
N SER A 157 -6.08 -7.40 -20.25
CA SER A 157 -7.19 -6.65 -19.63
C SER A 157 -7.92 -7.49 -18.58
N SER A 158 -8.16 -8.78 -18.87
CA SER A 158 -8.79 -9.71 -17.92
C SER A 158 -8.00 -9.85 -16.61
N GLN A 159 -6.66 -9.83 -16.67
CA GLN A 159 -5.83 -9.88 -15.47
C GLN A 159 -5.89 -8.57 -14.67
N ALA A 160 -6.00 -7.43 -15.36
CA ALA A 160 -6.21 -6.13 -14.72
C ALA A 160 -7.56 -6.06 -14.00
N GLU A 161 -8.62 -6.55 -14.65
CA GLU A 161 -9.96 -6.67 -14.06
C GLU A 161 -9.95 -7.56 -12.81
N GLU A 162 -9.38 -8.76 -12.90
CA GLU A 162 -9.27 -9.68 -11.76
C GLU A 162 -8.48 -9.07 -10.59
N SER A 163 -7.44 -8.29 -10.90
CA SER A 163 -6.55 -7.71 -9.89
C SER A 163 -7.12 -6.49 -9.18
N PHE A 164 -7.92 -5.67 -9.87
CA PHE A 164 -8.27 -4.34 -9.38
C PHE A 164 -9.78 -4.05 -9.27
N ASN A 165 -10.65 -4.96 -9.68
CA ASN A 165 -12.09 -4.77 -9.47
C ASN A 165 -12.42 -4.69 -7.97
N GLY A 166 -13.19 -3.67 -7.57
CA GLY A 166 -13.66 -3.50 -6.20
C GLY A 166 -12.62 -3.03 -5.18
N VAL A 167 -11.41 -2.62 -5.62
CA VAL A 167 -10.39 -2.09 -4.70
C VAL A 167 -10.79 -0.71 -4.17
N GLU A 168 -10.32 -0.35 -2.98
CA GLU A 168 -10.67 0.92 -2.34
C GLU A 168 -9.98 2.10 -3.04
N GLU A 169 -8.73 1.91 -3.44
CA GLU A 169 -7.96 2.94 -4.11
C GLU A 169 -7.02 2.34 -5.17
N LEU A 170 -7.02 2.92 -6.37
CA LEU A 170 -6.12 2.58 -7.46
C LEU A 170 -5.48 3.84 -8.03
N GLU A 171 -4.17 3.97 -7.85
CA GLU A 171 -3.37 5.01 -8.48
C GLU A 171 -2.54 4.41 -9.62
N ILE A 172 -2.75 4.89 -10.85
CA ILE A 172 -1.95 4.53 -12.02
C ILE A 172 -1.07 5.72 -12.37
N GLU A 173 0.23 5.57 -12.13
CA GLU A 173 1.25 6.52 -12.56
C GLU A 173 1.85 6.04 -13.88
N VAL A 174 1.81 6.90 -14.88
CA VAL A 174 2.20 6.58 -16.25
C VAL A 174 3.45 7.36 -16.61
N PHE A 175 4.43 6.71 -17.23
CA PHE A 175 5.63 7.38 -17.72
C PHE A 175 6.09 6.87 -19.09
N GLN A 176 6.84 7.73 -19.77
CA GLN A 176 7.53 7.43 -21.02
C GLN A 176 9.02 7.76 -20.84
N ALA A 177 9.91 6.89 -21.32
CA ALA A 177 11.35 7.13 -21.27
C ALA A 177 11.81 8.11 -22.37
N MET A 178 11.14 8.09 -23.52
CA MET A 178 11.39 8.98 -24.64
C MET A 178 10.10 9.68 -25.07
N TYR A 179 10.22 10.95 -25.44
CA TYR A 179 9.09 11.74 -25.92
C TYR A 179 8.63 11.23 -27.30
N GLY A 180 7.33 11.01 -27.46
CA GLY A 180 6.73 10.60 -28.75
C GLY A 180 6.80 9.09 -29.03
N SER A 181 7.44 8.29 -28.17
CA SER A 181 7.48 6.82 -28.29
C SER A 181 6.51 6.15 -27.30
N CYS A 182 5.31 6.70 -27.15
CA CYS A 182 4.31 6.21 -26.20
C CYS A 182 3.21 5.45 -26.93
N ASP A 183 2.81 4.31 -26.37
CA ASP A 183 1.63 3.57 -26.77
C ASP A 183 0.56 3.68 -25.67
N PHE A 184 -0.47 4.48 -25.93
CA PHE A 184 -1.59 4.64 -25.00
C PHE A 184 -2.55 3.45 -25.01
N SER A 185 -2.42 2.51 -25.95
CA SER A 185 -3.21 1.27 -25.96
C SER A 185 -3.03 0.47 -24.67
N VAL A 186 -1.89 0.63 -23.99
CA VAL A 186 -1.60 0.06 -22.67
C VAL A 186 -2.63 0.46 -21.62
N LEU A 187 -3.14 1.70 -21.67
CA LEU A 187 -4.16 2.16 -20.73
C LEU A 187 -5.53 1.55 -21.03
N ALA A 188 -5.80 1.15 -22.27
CA ALA A 188 -7.03 0.47 -22.65
C ALA A 188 -7.19 -0.88 -21.93
N LEU A 189 -6.09 -1.51 -21.50
CA LEU A 189 -6.14 -2.73 -20.69
C LEU A 189 -6.87 -2.55 -19.36
N PHE A 190 -6.95 -1.32 -18.85
CA PHE A 190 -7.66 -1.03 -17.60
C PHE A 190 -9.09 -0.57 -17.82
N GLU A 191 -9.56 -0.45 -19.07
CA GLU A 191 -10.92 -0.01 -19.36
C GLU A 191 -12.00 -0.95 -18.81
N GLY A 192 -11.68 -2.20 -18.51
CA GLY A 192 -12.61 -3.16 -17.90
C GLY A 192 -12.72 -3.05 -16.38
N VAL A 193 -11.78 -2.36 -15.72
CA VAL A 193 -11.72 -2.29 -14.25
C VAL A 193 -12.89 -1.49 -13.70
N ARG A 194 -13.63 -1.99 -12.71
CA ARG A 194 -14.85 -1.36 -12.15
C ARG A 194 -14.91 -1.46 -10.62
N GLY A 195 -15.77 -0.63 -10.04
CA GLY A 195 -16.07 -0.63 -8.61
C GLY A 195 -14.93 -0.12 -7.75
N VAL A 196 -13.98 0.62 -8.33
CA VAL A 196 -12.87 1.21 -7.58
C VAL A 196 -13.40 2.37 -6.73
N GLY A 197 -13.09 2.41 -5.44
CA GLY A 197 -13.55 3.50 -4.56
C GLY A 197 -12.98 4.86 -4.98
N ARG A 198 -11.67 4.94 -5.17
CA ARG A 198 -10.96 6.12 -5.69
C ARG A 198 -9.95 5.71 -6.76
N ALA A 199 -10.13 6.18 -7.99
CA ALA A 199 -9.17 5.97 -9.08
C ALA A 199 -8.46 7.27 -9.46
N ILE A 200 -7.14 7.20 -9.66
CA ILE A 200 -6.30 8.33 -10.07
C ILE A 200 -5.39 7.85 -11.19
N VAL A 201 -5.41 8.52 -12.34
CA VAL A 201 -4.47 8.27 -13.45
C VAL A 201 -3.66 9.54 -13.68
N ARG A 202 -2.33 9.46 -13.52
CA ARG A 202 -1.44 10.64 -13.57
C ARG A 202 -0.11 10.33 -14.28
N GLY A 203 0.69 11.37 -14.50
CA GLY A 203 2.03 11.26 -15.12
C GLY A 203 2.05 11.78 -16.56
N SER A 204 2.71 11.05 -17.46
CA SER A 204 2.86 11.40 -18.88
C SER A 204 1.61 11.08 -19.71
N VAL A 205 0.47 11.69 -19.37
CA VAL A 205 -0.85 11.37 -19.94
C VAL A 205 -1.31 12.35 -21.03
N GLY A 206 -0.40 13.12 -21.62
CA GLY A 206 -0.70 14.07 -22.70
C GLY A 206 -1.70 15.14 -22.26
N ASP A 207 -2.84 15.22 -22.95
CA ASP A 207 -3.94 16.16 -22.65
C ASP A 207 -4.77 15.79 -21.41
N GLY A 208 -4.54 14.62 -20.84
CA GLY A 208 -5.18 14.13 -19.62
C GLY A 208 -6.68 13.79 -19.75
N ARG A 209 -7.30 13.98 -20.92
CA ARG A 209 -8.75 13.74 -21.10
C ARG A 209 -9.08 12.26 -20.98
N TYR A 210 -8.30 11.42 -21.65
CA TYR A 210 -8.47 9.97 -21.59
C TYR A 210 -8.18 9.45 -20.17
N ALA A 211 -7.11 9.93 -19.51
CA ALA A 211 -6.80 9.57 -18.12
C ALA A 211 -7.93 9.94 -17.15
N GLY A 212 -8.51 11.13 -17.29
CA GLY A 212 -9.64 11.58 -16.48
C GLY A 212 -10.92 10.78 -16.74
N TRP A 213 -11.20 10.43 -17.99
CA TRP A 213 -12.31 9.53 -18.34
C TRP A 213 -12.09 8.12 -17.78
N LEU A 214 -10.89 7.56 -17.93
CA LEU A 214 -10.54 6.22 -17.46
C LEU A 214 -10.69 6.11 -15.94
N ALA A 215 -10.20 7.10 -15.19
CA ALA A 215 -10.38 7.15 -13.73
C ALA A 215 -11.87 7.15 -13.34
N LYS A 216 -12.71 7.95 -14.02
CA LYS A 216 -14.15 7.98 -13.78
C LYS A 216 -14.82 6.65 -14.13
N SER A 217 -14.43 6.05 -15.26
CA SER A 217 -14.89 4.73 -15.72
C SER A 217 -14.58 3.63 -14.71
N MET A 218 -13.40 3.66 -14.09
CA MET A 218 -13.02 2.70 -13.04
C MET A 218 -13.86 2.80 -11.76
N MET A 219 -14.33 4.01 -11.44
CA MET A 219 -15.17 4.27 -10.27
C MET A 219 -16.63 3.91 -10.49
N CYS A 220 -17.05 3.60 -11.72
CA CYS A 220 -18.40 3.13 -11.99
C CYS A 220 -18.65 1.74 -11.36
N PRO A 221 -19.89 1.45 -10.94
CA PRO A 221 -20.24 0.14 -10.39
C PRO A 221 -20.01 -1.00 -11.40
N PRO A 222 -19.79 -2.23 -10.91
CA PRO A 222 -19.66 -3.39 -11.78
C PRO A 222 -20.94 -3.64 -12.58
N GLY A 223 -20.80 -3.89 -13.89
CA GLY A 223 -21.92 -4.17 -14.80
C GLY A 223 -22.51 -2.94 -15.50
N GLU A 224 -22.18 -1.73 -15.06
CA GLU A 224 -22.49 -0.51 -15.80
C GLU A 224 -21.47 -0.32 -16.92
N LYS A 225 -21.95 -0.21 -18.16
CA LYS A 225 -21.08 0.13 -19.29
C LYS A 225 -20.75 1.61 -19.16
N PRO A 226 -19.46 1.98 -19.06
CA PRO A 226 -19.09 3.38 -19.08
C PRO A 226 -19.54 3.96 -20.41
N SER A 227 -19.95 5.23 -20.39
CA SER A 227 -20.08 6.01 -21.62
C SER A 227 -18.75 5.85 -22.36
N GLY A 228 -18.77 5.27 -23.56
CA GLY A 228 -17.55 5.10 -24.36
C GLY A 228 -16.82 6.43 -24.44
N PHE A 229 -15.48 6.40 -24.50
CA PHE A 229 -14.72 7.63 -24.66
C PHE A 229 -15.09 8.25 -26.02
N VAL A 230 -15.98 9.24 -26.01
CA VAL A 230 -16.30 10.05 -27.18
C VAL A 230 -15.24 11.14 -27.21
N GLU A 231 -14.24 10.96 -28.05
CA GLU A 231 -13.40 12.07 -28.47
C GLU A 231 -14.34 13.04 -29.19
N GLU A 232 -14.71 14.14 -28.53
CA GLU A 232 -15.53 15.17 -29.16
C GLU A 232 -14.82 15.63 -30.44
N GLN A 233 -15.35 15.16 -31.57
CA GLN A 233 -14.98 15.60 -32.90
C GLN A 233 -15.26 17.10 -33.00
N GLY A 234 -14.20 17.90 -32.88
CA GLY A 234 -14.13 19.12 -33.68
C GLY A 234 -14.13 18.72 -35.15
N VAL A 235 -15.32 18.74 -35.76
CA VAL A 235 -15.60 18.84 -37.21
C VAL A 235 -14.52 18.24 -38.13
N GLY A 236 -14.67 16.96 -38.47
CA GLY A 236 -13.82 16.33 -39.48
C GLY A 236 -13.98 14.82 -39.53
N ARG A 237 -15.12 14.34 -40.04
CA ARG A 237 -15.43 12.92 -40.24
C ARG A 237 -14.48 12.27 -41.26
N TRP A 238 -13.31 11.77 -40.86
CA TRP A 238 -12.58 10.68 -41.53
C TRP A 238 -11.72 9.91 -40.49
N GLU A 239 -12.00 8.62 -40.31
CA GLU A 239 -11.10 7.54 -39.81
C GLU A 239 -10.10 7.85 -38.67
N GLY A 240 -10.59 7.96 -37.44
CA GLY A 240 -9.78 8.10 -36.22
C GLY A 240 -9.25 6.79 -35.63
N ARG A 241 -8.80 5.83 -36.46
CA ARG A 241 -7.99 4.68 -36.02
C ARG A 241 -6.56 4.71 -36.56
N ASP A 242 -6.28 5.61 -37.51
CA ASP A 242 -5.04 5.60 -38.29
C ASP A 242 -4.21 6.90 -38.17
N VAL A 243 -4.57 7.82 -37.26
CA VAL A 243 -3.80 9.07 -37.07
C VAL A 243 -2.39 8.81 -36.49
N TRP A 244 -2.12 7.61 -35.98
CA TRP A 244 -0.89 7.31 -35.24
C TRP A 244 -0.03 6.19 -35.83
N GLN A 245 -0.42 5.58 -36.97
CA GLN A 245 0.43 4.58 -37.64
C GLN A 245 1.59 5.21 -38.42
N ASP A 246 1.48 6.48 -38.83
CA ASP A 246 2.50 7.17 -39.60
C ASP A 246 3.33 8.15 -38.74
N GLY A 247 3.95 7.60 -37.69
CA GLY A 247 5.09 8.23 -37.05
C GLY A 247 6.33 8.12 -37.94
N ASN A 248 6.46 9.08 -38.86
CA ASN A 248 7.65 9.49 -39.62
C ASN A 248 8.84 8.49 -39.66
N ARG A 249 8.97 7.81 -40.81
CA ARG A 249 10.14 7.03 -41.19
C ARG A 249 11.35 7.91 -41.52
#